data_AF-A0A1Y1S364-F1
#
_entry.id   AF-A0A1Y1S364-F1
#
_cell.length_a   1.000
_cell.length_b   1.000
_cell.length_c   1.000
_cell.angle_alpha   90.00
_cell.angle_beta   90.00
_cell.angle_gamma   90.00
#
_symmetry.space_group_name_H-M   'P 1'
#
loop_
_entity.id
_entity.type
_entity.pdbx_description
1 polymer ?
#
loop_
_entity_poly.entity_id
_entity_poly.type
_entity_poly.pdbx_seq_one_letter_code
_entity_poly.pdbx_strand_id
1 'polypeptide(L)'
;MAGDLAEGGGLEPEGRSGAMMQERFYPAECAAFPAGREEVLLRNRNAGETLILPAAQYGLFRFLTGCISLDGHLETLVQADRYGFALDVLRRLLTGWVESGLLRPEALLSAEKKSSKDHKRGGLSAAVITADRPESLKKWLESRTGHSDFSGPRIPLYVFDGSGNSDNAKRNRKITADLGKDYPGPLVYFGEEEKRLFRDSLAAACSLDGISPQLLDFALHGPGDGAGFVRTGANRNTALLAAGRGRTWYSDDDLYYRIFSHPGAVGEGRRFEAGGYSELKFFASQGELRDYFVAMENYNLPREILSRLGEPLKLDEAGREDLAALSPETARVIEGGEALIGAVSAGYCGARWFTDSFFIDSRRYFSDDDIYLDKRRYSASVLSGLNIHAPRMPVVRDGLNLQGGSLALEGTLELPAWFPLDRQEDSCFGMMFLACNPQVRAMYLPAALYHDPEVDKPDLSGTDRDLLPGPGRMNHMILGDFVRQFVSESAEGRLQEAAQKYIRTASLGQTSFREYLRAQYTKYSDSRIEFIDRLLDIYNDEPGWWAESLTSYRDALTAGVKDPLAGLPGGYQEWLKLYGELLEAWPVIRERAASLAGENQLC
;
A
#
# COMPACT_ATOMS: atom_id res chain seq x y z
N MET A 1 56.92 -31.84 -36.44
CA MET A 1 55.60 -32.47 -36.54
C MET A 1 54.59 -31.36 -36.67
N ALA A 2 54.21 -31.07 -37.91
CA ALA A 2 53.12 -30.17 -38.26
C ALA A 2 51.80 -30.92 -38.06
N GLY A 3 50.82 -30.28 -37.44
CA GLY A 3 49.47 -30.80 -37.25
C GLY A 3 48.48 -29.72 -37.66
N ASP A 4 47.65 -30.08 -38.64
CA ASP A 4 46.66 -29.27 -39.34
C ASP A 4 45.67 -28.55 -38.41
N LEU A 5 45.50 -27.24 -38.64
CA LEU A 5 44.33 -26.48 -38.23
C LEU A 5 43.31 -26.58 -39.37
N ALA A 6 42.25 -27.35 -39.13
CA ALA A 6 41.08 -27.39 -40.00
C ALA A 6 40.28 -26.09 -39.83
N GLU A 7 40.21 -25.31 -40.90
CA GLU A 7 39.26 -24.21 -41.07
C GLU A 7 37.84 -24.77 -41.16
N GLY A 8 37.13 -24.77 -40.04
CA GLY A 8 35.69 -24.99 -40.00
C GLY A 8 34.97 -23.68 -40.31
N GLY A 9 34.52 -23.50 -41.55
CA GLY A 9 33.62 -22.42 -41.94
C GLY A 9 32.28 -22.52 -41.21
N GLY A 10 32.15 -21.76 -40.12
CA GLY A 10 30.88 -21.55 -39.43
C GLY A 10 30.02 -20.60 -40.24
N LEU A 11 28.88 -21.09 -40.74
CA LEU A 11 27.78 -20.25 -41.17
C LEU A 11 27.30 -19.46 -39.95
N GLU A 12 27.60 -18.17 -39.90
CA GLU A 12 27.09 -17.30 -38.84
C GLU A 12 25.55 -17.24 -38.90
N PRO A 13 24.86 -17.38 -37.76
CA PRO A 13 23.40 -17.31 -37.69
C PRO A 13 22.94 -15.84 -37.70
N GLU A 14 23.29 -15.07 -38.74
CA GLU A 14 22.96 -13.63 -38.83
C GLU A 14 21.44 -13.36 -38.81
N GLY A 15 20.61 -14.34 -39.16
CA GLY A 15 19.15 -14.18 -39.17
C GLY A 15 18.43 -14.33 -37.82
N ARG A 16 19.00 -15.06 -36.85
CA ARG A 16 18.33 -15.31 -35.55
C ARG A 16 18.56 -14.20 -34.52
N SER A 17 19.72 -13.54 -34.60
CA SER A 17 20.07 -12.49 -33.65
C SER A 17 19.16 -11.26 -33.76
N GLY A 18 18.74 -10.88 -34.98
CA GLY A 18 17.89 -9.70 -35.19
C GLY A 18 16.46 -9.86 -34.66
N ALA A 19 15.87 -11.06 -34.77
CA ALA A 19 14.51 -11.33 -34.29
C ALA A 19 14.43 -11.36 -32.75
N MET A 20 15.42 -11.96 -32.09
CA MET A 20 15.49 -12.05 -30.63
C MET A 20 15.65 -10.66 -29.96
N MET A 21 16.24 -9.69 -30.64
CA MET A 21 16.41 -8.32 -30.12
C MET A 21 15.09 -7.54 -30.05
N GLN A 22 14.08 -7.93 -30.83
CA GLN A 22 12.74 -7.30 -30.79
C GLN A 22 11.80 -7.98 -29.78
N GLU A 23 12.10 -9.21 -29.36
CA GLU A 23 11.36 -9.88 -28.29
C GLU A 23 11.55 -9.16 -26.95
N ARG A 24 10.49 -9.11 -26.15
CA ARG A 24 10.52 -8.50 -24.82
C ARG A 24 10.78 -9.56 -23.76
N PHE A 25 11.59 -9.19 -22.78
CA PHE A 25 11.97 -10.03 -21.65
C PHE A 25 11.73 -9.30 -20.35
N TYR A 26 11.39 -10.04 -19.31
CA TYR A 26 11.29 -9.54 -17.94
C TYR A 26 12.23 -10.31 -17.01
N PRO A 27 12.80 -9.65 -15.99
CA PRO A 27 13.61 -10.32 -14.97
C PRO A 27 12.77 -11.28 -14.11
N ALA A 28 13.30 -12.47 -13.85
CA ALA A 28 12.73 -13.42 -12.91
C ALA A 28 12.81 -12.89 -11.47
N GLU A 29 11.81 -13.19 -10.65
CA GLU A 29 11.90 -12.95 -9.21
C GLU A 29 12.90 -13.94 -8.60
N CYS A 30 13.93 -13.44 -7.95
CA CYS A 30 14.98 -14.27 -7.36
C CYS A 30 15.09 -14.02 -5.84
N ALA A 31 15.24 -15.11 -5.07
CA ALA A 31 15.79 -15.02 -3.72
C ALA A 31 17.32 -15.15 -3.79
N ALA A 32 18.03 -14.25 -3.12
CA ALA A 32 19.49 -14.20 -3.16
C ALA A 32 20.09 -14.49 -1.78
N PHE A 33 21.10 -15.34 -1.75
CA PHE A 33 21.82 -15.75 -0.55
C PHE A 33 23.33 -15.63 -0.77
N PRO A 34 24.11 -15.10 0.17
CA PRO A 34 25.57 -15.10 0.05
C PRO A 34 26.09 -16.54 -0.07
N ALA A 35 26.92 -16.81 -1.09
CA ALA A 35 27.54 -18.12 -1.33
C ALA A 35 29.07 -18.11 -1.16
N GLY A 36 29.62 -16.97 -0.72
CA GLY A 36 31.05 -16.73 -0.61
C GLY A 36 31.32 -15.24 -0.50
N ARG A 37 32.58 -14.82 -0.66
CA ARG A 37 32.95 -13.39 -0.67
C ARG A 37 32.49 -12.68 -1.95
N GLU A 38 32.53 -13.38 -3.07
CA GLU A 38 32.31 -12.81 -4.41
C GLU A 38 31.19 -13.52 -5.17
N GLU A 39 30.43 -14.38 -4.50
CA GLU A 39 29.40 -15.21 -5.11
C GLU A 39 28.07 -15.10 -4.37
N VAL A 40 26.99 -15.19 -5.14
CA VAL A 40 25.60 -15.16 -4.66
C VAL A 40 24.87 -16.36 -5.24
N LEU A 41 24.27 -17.14 -4.36
CA LEU A 41 23.31 -18.19 -4.71
C LEU A 41 21.96 -17.53 -5.00
N LEU A 42 21.47 -17.66 -6.22
CA LEU A 42 20.15 -17.20 -6.64
C LEU A 42 19.21 -18.39 -6.78
N ARG A 43 18.04 -18.31 -6.15
CA ARG A 43 16.92 -19.20 -6.41
C ARG A 43 15.90 -18.45 -7.26
N ASN A 44 15.78 -18.83 -8.52
CA ASN A 44 14.77 -18.34 -9.45
C ASN A 44 13.39 -18.85 -8.99
N ARG A 45 12.53 -17.96 -8.51
CA ARG A 45 11.19 -18.32 -7.99
C ARG A 45 10.17 -18.55 -9.09
N ASN A 46 10.44 -18.14 -10.33
CA ASN A 46 9.58 -18.43 -11.48
C ASN A 46 9.74 -19.89 -11.93
N ALA A 47 10.97 -20.38 -12.02
CA ALA A 47 11.28 -21.72 -12.55
C ALA A 47 11.66 -22.75 -11.48
N GLY A 48 11.98 -22.32 -10.26
CA GLY A 48 12.47 -23.18 -9.18
C GLY A 48 13.97 -23.51 -9.26
N GLU A 49 14.66 -23.02 -10.28
CA GLU A 49 16.09 -23.27 -10.53
C GLU A 49 16.99 -22.51 -9.54
N THR A 50 18.20 -23.02 -9.34
CA THR A 50 19.21 -22.39 -8.49
C THR A 50 20.51 -22.20 -9.26
N LEU A 51 21.08 -21.01 -9.18
CA LEU A 51 22.26 -20.57 -9.91
C LEU A 51 23.25 -19.93 -8.94
N ILE A 52 24.54 -20.00 -9.25
CA ILE A 52 25.57 -19.21 -8.55
C ILE A 52 26.07 -18.15 -9.51
N LEU A 53 25.97 -16.89 -9.12
CA LEU A 53 26.50 -15.76 -9.90
C LEU A 53 27.59 -15.03 -9.13
N PRO A 54 28.58 -14.44 -9.82
CA PRO A 54 29.43 -13.43 -9.22
C PRO A 54 28.59 -12.28 -8.64
N ALA A 55 28.97 -11.78 -7.46
CA ALA A 55 28.26 -10.71 -6.75
C ALA A 55 28.12 -9.43 -7.60
N ALA A 56 29.09 -9.12 -8.44
CA ALA A 56 29.02 -8.00 -9.38
C ALA A 56 27.94 -8.20 -10.46
N GLN A 57 27.81 -9.42 -11.00
CA GLN A 57 26.76 -9.74 -11.98
C GLN A 57 25.37 -9.69 -11.33
N TYR A 58 25.22 -10.22 -10.11
CA TYR A 58 23.98 -10.07 -9.37
C TYR A 58 23.66 -8.60 -9.06
N GLY A 59 24.68 -7.80 -8.71
CA GLY A 59 24.56 -6.36 -8.51
C GLY A 59 23.93 -5.67 -9.72
N LEU A 60 24.36 -6.01 -10.93
CA LEU A 60 23.78 -5.53 -12.19
C LEU A 60 22.37 -6.08 -12.43
N PHE A 61 22.14 -7.38 -12.25
CA PHE A 61 20.84 -8.01 -12.47
C PHE A 61 19.71 -7.34 -11.69
N ARG A 62 19.99 -6.87 -10.46
CA ARG A 62 19.01 -6.18 -9.61
C ARG A 62 18.50 -4.84 -10.16
N PHE A 63 19.19 -4.25 -11.14
CA PHE A 63 18.73 -3.03 -11.79
C PHE A 63 17.73 -3.30 -12.92
N LEU A 64 17.62 -4.55 -13.39
CA LEU A 64 16.65 -4.90 -14.42
C LEU A 64 15.24 -4.87 -13.86
N THR A 65 14.33 -4.28 -14.62
CA THR A 65 12.89 -4.20 -14.35
C THR A 65 12.13 -4.11 -15.67
N GLY A 66 10.83 -4.36 -15.63
CA GLY A 66 9.98 -4.25 -16.80
C GLY A 66 10.07 -5.43 -17.76
N CYS A 67 9.05 -5.54 -18.61
CA CYS A 67 9.06 -6.38 -19.79
C CYS A 67 9.42 -5.51 -21.01
N ILE A 68 10.69 -5.49 -21.39
CA ILE A 68 11.26 -4.65 -22.45
C ILE A 68 12.24 -5.45 -23.32
N SER A 69 12.68 -4.88 -24.44
CA SER A 69 13.66 -5.54 -25.30
C SER A 69 15.01 -5.73 -24.60
N LEU A 70 15.84 -6.64 -25.12
CA LEU A 70 17.22 -6.79 -24.63
C LEU A 70 18.04 -5.51 -24.79
N ASP A 71 17.80 -4.71 -25.82
CA ASP A 71 18.43 -3.39 -25.99
C ASP A 71 18.02 -2.42 -24.86
N GLY A 72 16.75 -2.39 -24.47
CA GLY A 72 16.31 -1.56 -23.34
C GLY A 72 16.92 -2.00 -22.01
N HIS A 73 17.06 -3.31 -21.79
CA HIS A 73 17.81 -3.84 -20.63
C HIS A 73 19.29 -3.48 -20.70
N LEU A 74 19.91 -3.53 -21.89
CA LEU A 74 21.31 -3.15 -22.08
C LEU A 74 21.55 -1.68 -21.74
N GLU A 75 20.67 -0.77 -22.17
CA GLU A 75 20.73 0.65 -21.82
C GLU A 75 20.67 0.85 -20.30
N THR A 76 19.77 0.12 -19.63
CA THR A 76 19.64 0.13 -18.17
C THR A 76 20.95 -0.31 -17.49
N LEU A 77 21.57 -1.39 -17.97
CA LEU A 77 22.84 -1.89 -17.43
C LEU A 77 23.98 -0.89 -17.65
N VAL A 78 24.07 -0.27 -18.83
CA VAL A 78 25.13 0.72 -19.13
C VAL A 78 25.06 1.91 -18.18
N GLN A 79 23.85 2.36 -17.82
CA GLN A 79 23.66 3.45 -16.87
C GLN A 79 23.95 3.03 -15.42
N ALA A 80 23.63 1.78 -15.06
CA ALA A 80 23.80 1.25 -13.71
C ALA A 80 25.22 0.72 -13.44
N ASP A 81 26.04 0.51 -14.48
CA ASP A 81 27.31 -0.17 -14.36
C ASP A 81 28.36 0.66 -13.63
N ARG A 82 28.55 0.34 -12.35
CA ARG A 82 29.60 0.88 -11.49
C ARG A 82 30.88 0.05 -11.51
N TYR A 83 30.89 -1.07 -12.25
CA TYR A 83 31.99 -2.03 -12.29
C TYR A 83 32.87 -1.89 -13.54
N GLY A 84 32.41 -1.15 -14.55
CA GLY A 84 33.19 -0.85 -15.76
C GLY A 84 33.29 -2.04 -16.73
N PHE A 85 32.22 -2.82 -16.83
CA PHE A 85 32.10 -3.88 -17.83
C PHE A 85 32.05 -3.29 -19.24
N ALA A 86 32.74 -3.95 -20.17
CA ALA A 86 32.64 -3.62 -21.59
C ALA A 86 31.26 -3.99 -22.16
N LEU A 87 30.79 -3.25 -23.17
CA LEU A 87 29.45 -3.42 -23.75
C LEU A 87 29.20 -4.85 -24.27
N ASP A 88 30.22 -5.49 -24.84
CA ASP A 88 30.15 -6.87 -25.33
C ASP A 88 30.00 -7.88 -24.17
N VAL A 89 30.57 -7.59 -23.00
CA VAL A 89 30.37 -8.39 -21.78
C VAL A 89 28.93 -8.26 -21.30
N LEU A 90 28.39 -7.04 -21.23
CA LEU A 90 26.99 -6.81 -20.80
C LEU A 90 26.00 -7.53 -21.73
N ARG A 91 26.23 -7.51 -23.05
CA ARG A 91 25.43 -8.28 -24.02
C ARG A 91 25.48 -9.78 -23.75
N ARG A 92 26.68 -10.34 -23.54
CA ARG A 92 26.84 -11.76 -23.19
C ARG A 92 26.15 -12.11 -21.88
N LEU A 93 26.16 -11.22 -20.88
CA LEU A 93 25.43 -11.43 -19.63
C LEU A 93 23.92 -11.51 -19.86
N LEU A 94 23.34 -10.58 -20.64
CA LEU A 94 21.92 -10.62 -20.99
C LEU A 94 21.54 -11.92 -21.70
N THR A 95 22.32 -12.34 -22.70
CA THR A 95 22.09 -13.62 -23.39
C THR A 95 22.17 -14.81 -22.43
N GLY A 96 23.19 -14.85 -21.56
CA GLY A 96 23.33 -15.90 -20.55
C GLY A 96 22.19 -15.90 -19.52
N TRP A 97 21.62 -14.73 -19.19
CA TRP A 97 20.44 -14.62 -18.33
C TRP A 97 19.16 -15.10 -19.03
N VAL A 98 19.02 -14.93 -20.34
CA VAL A 98 17.93 -15.55 -21.10
C VAL A 98 18.07 -17.07 -21.09
N GLU A 99 19.27 -17.58 -21.40
CA GLU A 99 19.55 -19.04 -21.44
C GLU A 99 19.35 -19.73 -20.08
N SER A 100 19.64 -19.04 -18.98
CA SER A 100 19.44 -19.53 -17.61
C SER A 100 18.06 -19.21 -17.02
N GLY A 101 17.14 -18.63 -17.80
CA GLY A 101 15.77 -18.32 -17.36
C GLY A 101 15.66 -17.19 -16.33
N LEU A 102 16.74 -16.44 -16.09
CA LEU A 102 16.76 -15.21 -15.28
C LEU A 102 16.14 -14.02 -16.01
N LEU A 103 16.22 -13.99 -17.34
CA LEU A 103 15.39 -13.16 -18.21
C LEU A 103 14.39 -14.05 -18.93
N ARG A 104 13.10 -13.74 -18.78
CA ARG A 104 11.99 -14.58 -19.21
C ARG A 104 11.22 -13.90 -20.35
N PRO A 105 10.84 -14.62 -21.40
CA PRO A 105 10.14 -14.04 -22.54
C PRO A 105 8.71 -13.64 -22.18
N GLU A 106 8.24 -12.52 -22.72
CA GLU A 106 6.87 -11.98 -22.53
C GLU A 106 5.76 -13.00 -22.79
N ALA A 107 5.97 -13.94 -23.73
CA ALA A 107 5.02 -14.99 -24.08
C ALA A 107 4.59 -15.89 -22.90
N LEU A 108 5.37 -15.91 -21.81
CA LEU A 108 5.00 -16.63 -20.58
C LEU A 108 3.93 -15.90 -19.75
N LEU A 109 3.74 -14.60 -19.95
CA LEU A 109 2.76 -13.78 -19.24
C LEU A 109 1.34 -13.89 -19.84
N SER A 110 1.23 -14.27 -21.13
CA SER A 110 -0.05 -14.36 -21.86
C SER A 110 -0.61 -15.77 -21.98
N ALA A 111 0.10 -16.79 -21.47
CA ALA A 111 -0.35 -18.17 -21.57
C ALA A 111 -1.74 -18.33 -20.94
N GLU A 112 -2.74 -18.76 -21.74
CA GLU A 112 -4.09 -19.03 -21.26
C GLU A 112 -4.04 -20.13 -20.18
N LYS A 113 -3.99 -19.70 -18.93
CA LYS A 113 -4.12 -20.58 -17.79
C LYS A 113 -5.60 -20.72 -17.49
N LYS A 114 -6.04 -21.97 -17.26
CA LYS A 114 -7.41 -22.26 -16.83
C LYS A 114 -7.69 -21.43 -15.58
N SER A 115 -8.45 -20.36 -15.76
CA SER A 115 -8.90 -19.48 -14.70
C SER A 115 -9.42 -20.32 -13.56
N SER A 116 -8.99 -20.01 -12.34
CA SER A 116 -9.65 -20.51 -11.14
C SER A 116 -11.15 -20.19 -11.22
N LYS A 117 -11.95 -21.03 -10.56
CA LYS A 117 -13.41 -21.06 -10.64
C LYS A 117 -13.99 -19.64 -10.55
N ASP A 118 -14.98 -19.37 -11.39
CA ASP A 118 -15.76 -18.12 -11.34
C ASP A 118 -16.45 -18.03 -9.98
N HIS A 119 -15.79 -17.35 -9.04
CA HIS A 119 -16.34 -17.11 -7.72
C HIS A 119 -17.46 -16.09 -7.89
N LYS A 120 -18.68 -16.46 -7.47
CA LYS A 120 -19.81 -15.51 -7.41
C LYS A 120 -19.37 -14.29 -6.60
N ARG A 121 -19.16 -13.18 -7.30
CA ARG A 121 -18.74 -11.91 -6.71
C ARG A 121 -19.90 -11.33 -5.92
N GLY A 122 -19.67 -11.03 -4.65
CA GLY A 122 -20.65 -10.35 -3.79
C GLY A 122 -20.89 -8.90 -4.22
N GLY A 123 -21.93 -8.28 -3.66
CA GLY A 123 -22.15 -6.84 -3.79
C GLY A 123 -21.06 -6.03 -3.06
N LEU A 124 -21.05 -4.72 -3.31
CA LEU A 124 -20.19 -3.75 -2.61
C LEU A 124 -20.98 -3.09 -1.48
N SER A 125 -20.42 -3.02 -0.29
CA SER A 125 -20.82 -2.11 0.78
C SER A 125 -19.84 -0.96 0.90
N ALA A 126 -20.27 0.18 1.44
CA ALA A 126 -19.39 1.28 1.79
C ALA A 126 -19.39 1.51 3.31
N ALA A 127 -18.21 1.66 3.88
CA ALA A 127 -17.96 1.94 5.29
C ALA A 127 -17.37 3.35 5.41
N VAL A 128 -18.06 4.28 6.07
CA VAL A 128 -17.48 5.58 6.42
C VAL A 128 -16.97 5.57 7.85
N ILE A 129 -15.72 6.01 8.02
CA ILE A 129 -15.07 6.10 9.32
C ILE A 129 -15.15 7.56 9.81
N THR A 130 -15.73 7.76 11.00
CA THR A 130 -15.89 9.08 11.62
C THR A 130 -15.55 9.01 13.12
N ALA A 131 -15.11 10.13 13.68
CA ALA A 131 -14.96 10.32 15.11
C ALA A 131 -15.00 11.82 15.42
N ASP A 132 -15.95 12.26 16.24
CA ASP A 132 -16.10 13.63 16.72
C ASP A 132 -16.27 14.69 15.61
N ARG A 133 -16.78 14.30 14.43
CA ARG A 133 -16.89 15.15 13.23
C ARG A 133 -18.28 15.14 12.57
N PRO A 134 -19.35 15.59 13.27
CA PRO A 134 -20.71 15.58 12.71
C PRO A 134 -20.90 16.39 11.44
N GLU A 135 -20.22 17.52 11.28
CA GLU A 135 -20.35 18.32 10.06
C GLU A 135 -19.69 17.65 8.85
N SER A 136 -18.52 17.04 9.05
CA SER A 136 -17.85 16.27 7.99
C SER A 136 -18.69 15.08 7.57
N LEU A 137 -19.18 14.29 8.53
CA LEU A 137 -20.08 13.16 8.25
C LEU A 137 -21.33 13.59 7.48
N LYS A 138 -21.96 14.70 7.89
CA LYS A 138 -23.14 15.23 7.20
C LYS A 138 -22.82 15.56 5.74
N LYS A 139 -21.78 16.36 5.49
CA LYS A 139 -21.33 16.72 4.13
C LYS A 139 -21.00 15.46 3.31
N TRP A 140 -20.36 14.47 3.93
CA TRP A 140 -20.04 13.18 3.30
C TRP A 140 -21.28 12.41 2.86
N LEU A 141 -22.26 12.27 3.77
CA LEU A 141 -23.50 11.55 3.50
C LEU A 141 -24.32 12.26 2.43
N GLU A 142 -24.51 13.58 2.54
CA GLU A 142 -25.22 14.39 1.55
C GLU A 142 -24.59 14.27 0.15
N SER A 143 -23.25 14.21 0.06
CA SER A 143 -22.56 14.05 -1.22
C SER A 143 -22.82 12.71 -1.92
N ARG A 144 -23.25 11.66 -1.19
CA ARG A 144 -23.45 10.30 -1.72
C ARG A 144 -24.91 9.91 -1.84
N THR A 145 -25.73 10.20 -0.83
CA THR A 145 -27.15 9.83 -0.82
C THR A 145 -27.92 10.57 -1.92
N GLY A 146 -27.47 11.77 -2.30
CA GLY A 146 -28.02 12.53 -3.43
C GLY A 146 -27.46 12.13 -4.81
N HIS A 147 -26.46 11.24 -4.89
CA HIS A 147 -25.77 10.93 -6.14
C HIS A 147 -26.36 9.69 -6.84
N SER A 148 -26.55 9.76 -8.15
CA SER A 148 -27.19 8.68 -8.94
C SER A 148 -26.44 7.35 -8.84
N ASP A 149 -25.11 7.40 -8.72
CA ASP A 149 -24.25 6.22 -8.61
C ASP A 149 -24.51 5.34 -7.38
N PHE A 150 -25.06 5.91 -6.31
CA PHE A 150 -25.42 5.15 -5.11
C PHE A 150 -26.87 4.70 -5.15
N SER A 151 -27.73 5.46 -5.85
CA SER A 151 -29.17 5.18 -5.95
C SER A 151 -29.51 3.93 -6.76
N GLY A 152 -28.77 3.66 -7.84
CA GLY A 152 -28.98 2.50 -8.72
C GLY A 152 -28.61 1.16 -8.07
N PRO A 153 -27.34 0.96 -7.65
CA PRO A 153 -26.89 -0.31 -7.08
C PRO A 153 -27.38 -0.57 -5.64
N ARG A 154 -28.03 0.41 -4.99
CA ARG A 154 -28.47 0.33 -3.58
C ARG A 154 -27.35 -0.11 -2.64
N ILE A 155 -26.17 0.50 -2.80
CA ILE A 155 -24.97 0.16 -2.01
C ILE A 155 -25.28 0.37 -0.53
N PRO A 156 -25.19 -0.65 0.34
CA PRO A 156 -25.32 -0.46 1.77
C PRO A 156 -24.25 0.50 2.28
N LEU A 157 -24.66 1.52 3.03
CA LEU A 157 -23.80 2.51 3.66
C LEU A 157 -23.78 2.28 5.16
N TYR A 158 -22.59 2.14 5.73
CA TYR A 158 -22.41 1.92 7.16
C TYR A 158 -21.53 3.03 7.73
N VAL A 159 -22.01 3.71 8.77
CA VAL A 159 -21.27 4.75 9.50
C VAL A 159 -20.66 4.13 10.74
N PHE A 160 -19.33 3.98 10.76
CA PHE A 160 -18.59 3.48 11.92
C PHE A 160 -18.03 4.64 12.73
N ASP A 161 -18.70 4.92 13.84
CA ASP A 161 -18.43 6.08 14.69
C ASP A 161 -17.52 5.71 15.87
N GLY A 162 -16.37 6.36 15.97
CA GLY A 162 -15.42 6.27 17.08
C GLY A 162 -15.35 7.52 17.95
N SER A 163 -16.39 8.37 17.92
CA SER A 163 -16.48 9.61 18.70
C SER A 163 -16.26 9.34 20.19
N GLY A 164 -15.31 10.05 20.78
CA GLY A 164 -15.13 10.08 22.23
C GLY A 164 -16.15 11.00 22.92
N ASN A 165 -16.70 11.99 22.20
CA ASN A 165 -17.71 12.89 22.72
C ASN A 165 -19.13 12.34 22.47
N SER A 166 -19.85 12.06 23.55
CA SER A 166 -21.21 11.50 23.48
C SER A 166 -22.23 12.37 22.74
N ASP A 167 -22.06 13.70 22.74
CA ASP A 167 -22.97 14.60 22.03
C ASP A 167 -22.69 14.61 20.53
N ASN A 168 -21.42 14.49 20.13
CA ASN A 168 -21.06 14.27 18.73
C ASN A 168 -21.61 12.94 18.22
N ALA A 169 -21.48 11.86 19.00
CA ALA A 169 -22.04 10.55 18.65
C ALA A 169 -23.56 10.60 18.46
N LYS A 170 -24.30 11.28 19.35
CA LYS A 170 -25.76 11.49 19.19
C LYS A 170 -26.10 12.27 17.92
N ARG A 171 -25.32 13.31 17.61
CA ARG A 171 -25.49 14.11 16.39
C ARG A 171 -25.23 13.28 15.15
N ASN A 172 -24.16 12.48 15.13
CA ASN A 172 -23.84 11.56 14.05
C ASN A 172 -24.98 10.56 13.82
N ARG A 173 -25.44 9.89 14.88
CA ARG A 173 -26.58 8.96 14.82
C ARG A 173 -27.82 9.64 14.23
N LYS A 174 -28.14 10.85 14.68
CA LYS A 174 -29.28 11.62 14.16
C LYS A 174 -29.13 11.97 12.68
N ILE A 175 -27.95 12.44 12.26
CA ILE A 175 -27.65 12.77 10.86
C ILE A 175 -27.83 11.54 9.97
N THR A 176 -27.27 10.39 10.37
CA THR A 176 -27.41 9.13 9.65
C THR A 176 -28.87 8.70 9.54
N ALA A 177 -29.64 8.76 10.64
CA ALA A 177 -31.04 8.40 10.64
C ALA A 177 -31.92 9.33 9.79
N ASP A 178 -31.62 10.64 9.77
CA ASP A 178 -32.38 11.60 8.97
C ASP A 178 -32.11 11.44 7.48
N LEU A 179 -30.84 11.33 7.07
CA LEU A 179 -30.47 11.13 5.66
C LEU A 179 -30.83 9.72 5.16
N GLY A 180 -30.95 8.74 6.05
CA GLY A 180 -31.32 7.36 5.71
C GLY A 180 -32.77 7.20 5.27
N LYS A 181 -33.65 8.15 5.61
CA LYS A 181 -35.08 8.11 5.22
C LYS A 181 -35.26 8.20 3.69
N ASP A 182 -34.41 8.96 3.04
CA ASP A 182 -34.50 9.25 1.60
C ASP A 182 -33.52 8.39 0.78
N TYR A 183 -32.62 7.65 1.44
CA TYR A 183 -31.64 6.82 0.77
C TYR A 183 -32.27 5.50 0.30
N PRO A 184 -32.14 5.10 -0.98
CA PRO A 184 -32.78 3.89 -1.51
C PRO A 184 -32.15 2.56 -1.04
N GLY A 185 -31.00 2.59 -0.36
CA GLY A 185 -30.35 1.43 0.23
C GLY A 185 -30.33 1.50 1.76
N PRO A 186 -29.75 0.49 2.44
CA PRO A 186 -29.49 0.59 3.88
C PRO A 186 -28.50 1.72 4.17
N LEU A 187 -28.83 2.60 5.11
CA LEU A 187 -27.89 3.54 5.72
C LEU A 187 -27.94 3.34 7.24
N VAL A 188 -26.88 2.73 7.78
CA VAL A 188 -26.86 2.20 9.15
C VAL A 188 -25.79 2.92 9.96
N TYR A 189 -26.15 3.34 11.17
CA TYR A 189 -25.22 3.90 12.14
C TYR A 189 -24.67 2.81 13.06
N PHE A 190 -23.37 2.83 13.31
CA PHE A 190 -22.65 1.85 14.12
C PHE A 190 -21.69 2.54 15.10
N GLY A 191 -22.24 3.01 16.21
CA GLY A 191 -21.49 3.69 17.27
C GLY A 191 -21.12 2.75 18.42
N GLU A 192 -20.79 3.32 19.58
CA GLU A 192 -20.33 2.57 20.76
C GLU A 192 -21.34 1.51 21.25
N GLU A 193 -22.63 1.84 21.25
CA GLU A 193 -23.68 0.91 21.68
C GLU A 193 -23.81 -0.28 20.71
N GLU A 194 -23.86 0.00 19.40
CA GLU A 194 -23.93 -1.03 18.36
C GLU A 194 -22.67 -1.90 18.35
N LYS A 195 -21.48 -1.29 18.52
CA LYS A 195 -20.21 -2.01 18.66
C LYS A 195 -20.20 -2.96 19.83
N ARG A 196 -20.68 -2.53 21.00
CA ARG A 196 -20.74 -3.38 22.19
C ARG A 196 -21.67 -4.58 21.97
N LEU A 197 -22.85 -4.37 21.39
CA LEU A 197 -23.79 -5.46 21.06
C LEU A 197 -23.19 -6.45 20.06
N PHE A 198 -22.50 -5.94 19.05
CA PHE A 198 -21.81 -6.78 18.06
C PHE A 198 -20.65 -7.54 18.68
N ARG A 199 -19.85 -6.89 19.53
CA ARG A 199 -18.80 -7.52 20.32
C ARG A 199 -19.34 -8.65 21.19
N ASP A 200 -20.47 -8.43 21.88
CA ASP A 200 -21.07 -9.45 22.75
C ASP A 200 -21.60 -10.65 21.93
N SER A 201 -22.20 -10.38 20.77
CA SER A 201 -22.65 -11.42 19.84
C SER A 201 -21.48 -12.23 19.29
N LEU A 202 -20.39 -11.56 18.94
CA LEU A 202 -19.17 -12.17 18.44
C LEU A 202 -18.48 -12.99 19.55
N ALA A 203 -18.43 -12.48 20.78
CA ALA A 203 -17.90 -13.21 21.93
C ALA A 203 -18.69 -14.49 22.20
N ALA A 204 -20.03 -14.44 22.09
CA ALA A 204 -20.87 -15.63 22.19
C ALA A 204 -20.56 -16.63 21.07
N ALA A 205 -20.43 -16.17 19.83
CA ALA A 205 -20.12 -17.01 18.67
C ALA A 205 -18.71 -17.63 18.73
N CYS A 206 -17.75 -16.94 19.33
CA CYS A 206 -16.37 -17.38 19.49
C CYS A 206 -16.12 -18.17 20.80
N SER A 207 -17.13 -18.33 21.67
CA SER A 207 -16.95 -18.93 23.00
C SER A 207 -16.42 -20.36 22.97
N LEU A 208 -16.81 -21.14 21.95
CA LEU A 208 -16.32 -22.51 21.75
C LEU A 208 -14.92 -22.58 21.12
N ASP A 209 -14.43 -21.47 20.57
CA ASP A 209 -13.11 -21.38 19.93
C ASP A 209 -12.02 -20.92 20.92
N GLY A 210 -12.39 -20.64 22.18
CA GLY A 210 -11.44 -20.23 23.22
C GLY A 210 -10.92 -18.79 23.10
N ILE A 211 -11.54 -17.97 22.24
CA ILE A 211 -11.13 -16.58 22.04
C ILE A 211 -11.60 -15.72 23.23
N SER A 212 -10.67 -14.98 23.82
CA SER A 212 -10.97 -14.17 25.01
C SER A 212 -11.80 -12.92 24.65
N PRO A 213 -12.75 -12.49 25.51
CA PRO A 213 -13.46 -11.23 25.31
C PRO A 213 -12.53 -10.01 25.25
N GLN A 214 -11.41 -10.05 26.00
CA GLN A 214 -10.39 -9.00 25.99
C GLN A 214 -9.78 -8.80 24.59
N LEU A 215 -9.61 -9.87 23.82
CA LEU A 215 -9.07 -9.79 22.47
C LEU A 215 -10.03 -9.09 21.51
N LEU A 216 -11.33 -9.35 21.67
CA LEU A 216 -12.39 -8.66 20.91
C LEU A 216 -12.50 -7.19 21.32
N ASP A 217 -12.37 -6.89 22.62
CA ASP A 217 -12.30 -5.50 23.10
C ASP A 217 -11.12 -4.76 22.48
N PHE A 218 -9.94 -5.39 22.46
CA PHE A 218 -8.75 -4.81 21.83
C PHE A 218 -8.96 -4.56 20.33
N ALA A 219 -9.57 -5.51 19.61
CA ALA A 219 -9.80 -5.39 18.17
C ALA A 219 -10.78 -4.26 17.81
N LEU A 220 -11.87 -4.11 18.59
CA LEU A 220 -13.01 -3.25 18.27
C LEU A 220 -12.98 -1.88 18.95
N HIS A 221 -12.32 -1.77 20.10
CA HIS A 221 -12.26 -0.55 20.92
C HIS A 221 -10.84 -0.06 21.18
N GLY A 222 -9.81 -0.85 20.83
CA GLY A 222 -8.43 -0.60 21.24
C GLY A 222 -8.19 -0.95 22.72
N PRO A 223 -6.96 -0.82 23.24
CA PRO A 223 -6.65 -1.06 24.64
C PRO A 223 -7.25 0.04 25.53
N GLY A 224 -7.71 -0.36 26.72
CA GLY A 224 -8.39 0.53 27.66
C GLY A 224 -7.53 1.67 28.21
N ASP A 225 -6.22 1.48 28.28
CA ASP A 225 -5.22 2.48 28.70
C ASP A 225 -4.70 3.36 27.53
N GLY A 226 -5.18 3.13 26.31
CA GLY A 226 -4.83 3.92 25.11
C GLY A 226 -5.54 5.26 25.01
N ALA A 227 -5.86 5.91 26.14
CA ALA A 227 -6.49 7.23 26.14
C ALA A 227 -5.58 8.26 25.47
N GLY A 228 -6.13 9.06 24.56
CA GLY A 228 -5.39 10.08 23.80
C GLY A 228 -4.85 9.62 22.45
N PHE A 229 -4.85 8.33 22.14
CA PHE A 229 -4.55 7.83 20.80
C PHE A 229 -5.82 7.74 19.95
N VAL A 230 -5.67 8.02 18.66
CA VAL A 230 -6.74 7.84 17.67
C VAL A 230 -7.05 6.33 17.55
N ARG A 231 -8.32 5.98 17.33
CA ARG A 231 -8.81 4.58 17.27
C ARG A 231 -9.33 4.18 15.89
N THR A 232 -8.80 4.79 14.83
CA THR A 232 -9.24 4.57 13.44
C THR A 232 -9.12 3.09 13.05
N GLY A 233 -8.03 2.42 13.44
CA GLY A 233 -7.85 1.00 13.18
C GLY A 233 -8.92 0.11 13.82
N ALA A 234 -9.31 0.39 15.06
CA ALA A 234 -10.42 -0.31 15.74
C ALA A 234 -11.76 -0.11 15.01
N ASN A 235 -12.04 1.11 14.53
CA ASN A 235 -13.22 1.36 13.69
C ASN A 235 -13.16 0.58 12.37
N ARG A 236 -12.00 0.52 11.72
CA ARG A 236 -11.82 -0.24 10.47
C ARG A 236 -11.91 -1.75 10.69
N ASN A 237 -11.45 -2.28 11.82
CA ASN A 237 -11.67 -3.67 12.24
C ASN A 237 -13.15 -3.97 12.40
N THR A 238 -13.90 -3.07 13.05
CA THR A 238 -15.35 -3.20 13.19
C THR A 238 -16.01 -3.28 11.82
N ALA A 239 -15.65 -2.37 10.91
CA ALA A 239 -16.17 -2.36 9.55
C ALA A 239 -15.82 -3.64 8.76
N LEU A 240 -14.58 -4.10 8.89
CA LEU A 240 -14.10 -5.33 8.25
C LEU A 240 -14.88 -6.56 8.71
N LEU A 241 -15.15 -6.68 10.01
CA LEU A 241 -15.91 -7.79 10.59
C LEU A 241 -17.39 -7.70 10.26
N ALA A 242 -17.99 -6.50 10.33
CA ALA A 242 -19.40 -6.29 9.97
C ALA A 242 -19.69 -6.62 8.50
N ALA A 243 -18.71 -6.42 7.61
CA ALA A 243 -18.82 -6.82 6.21
C ALA A 243 -18.61 -8.33 5.96
N GLY A 244 -18.04 -9.05 6.92
CA GLY A 244 -17.75 -10.48 6.82
C GLY A 244 -16.81 -10.82 5.65
N ARG A 245 -17.33 -11.59 4.68
CA ARG A 245 -16.64 -11.94 3.43
C ARG A 245 -17.08 -11.10 2.23
N GLY A 246 -17.89 -10.06 2.45
CA GLY A 246 -18.33 -9.12 1.42
C GLY A 246 -17.26 -8.12 1.01
N ARG A 247 -17.41 -7.53 -0.18
CA ARG A 247 -16.53 -6.46 -0.66
C ARG A 247 -16.89 -5.17 0.04
N THR A 248 -15.88 -4.48 0.57
CA THR A 248 -16.08 -3.27 1.36
C THR A 248 -15.23 -2.14 0.82
N TRP A 249 -15.85 -0.98 0.60
CA TRP A 249 -15.18 0.27 0.28
C TRP A 249 -15.15 1.20 1.49
N TYR A 250 -13.95 1.48 1.99
CA TYR A 250 -13.69 2.39 3.09
C TYR A 250 -13.60 3.82 2.60
N SER A 251 -14.19 4.73 3.38
CA SER A 251 -14.01 6.17 3.20
C SER A 251 -13.84 6.87 4.53
N ASP A 252 -12.95 7.85 4.58
CA ASP A 252 -12.95 8.82 5.68
C ASP A 252 -14.08 9.85 5.43
N ASP A 253 -14.64 10.41 6.50
CA ASP A 253 -15.77 11.35 6.46
C ASP A 253 -15.44 12.76 5.94
N ASP A 254 -14.16 13.05 5.70
CA ASP A 254 -13.66 14.26 5.06
C ASP A 254 -13.43 14.10 3.55
N LEU A 255 -13.81 12.95 2.98
CA LEU A 255 -13.69 12.63 1.55
C LEU A 255 -15.03 12.65 0.83
N TYR A 256 -15.35 13.78 0.23
CA TYR A 256 -16.61 14.03 -0.45
C TYR A 256 -16.65 13.35 -1.82
N TYR A 257 -17.85 12.91 -2.19
CA TYR A 257 -18.11 12.32 -3.50
C TYR A 257 -18.20 13.42 -4.56
N ARG A 258 -17.04 14.01 -4.84
CA ARG A 258 -16.76 14.91 -5.94
C ARG A 258 -15.49 14.40 -6.57
N ILE A 259 -15.61 13.89 -7.79
CA ILE A 259 -14.55 13.13 -8.43
C ILE A 259 -13.83 14.03 -9.43
N PHE A 260 -12.52 13.98 -9.37
CA PHE A 260 -11.63 14.74 -10.22
C PHE A 260 -10.64 13.80 -10.91
N SER A 261 -10.15 14.18 -12.09
CA SER A 261 -9.02 13.51 -12.74
C SER A 261 -7.82 14.45 -12.88
N HIS A 262 -6.65 13.83 -13.08
CA HIS A 262 -5.49 14.56 -13.56
C HIS A 262 -5.78 15.11 -14.99
N PRO A 263 -5.33 16.33 -15.37
CA PRO A 263 -5.57 16.90 -16.70
C PRO A 263 -5.02 16.07 -17.86
N GLY A 264 -3.83 15.52 -17.64
CA GLY A 264 -3.20 14.56 -18.56
C GLY A 264 -3.73 13.14 -18.44
N ALA A 265 -4.92 12.92 -17.85
CA ALA A 265 -5.48 11.58 -17.77
C ALA A 265 -5.70 11.01 -19.18
N VAL A 266 -5.16 9.82 -19.42
CA VAL A 266 -5.24 9.14 -20.71
C VAL A 266 -6.26 8.01 -20.63
N GLY A 267 -6.94 7.78 -21.75
CA GLY A 267 -7.96 6.76 -21.89
C GLY A 267 -7.42 5.32 -21.84
N GLU A 268 -8.37 4.38 -21.98
CA GLU A 268 -8.26 2.91 -21.98
C GLU A 268 -6.86 2.29 -21.88
N GLY A 269 -6.63 1.52 -20.81
CA GLY A 269 -5.40 0.75 -20.61
C GLY A 269 -5.09 0.63 -19.12
N ARG A 270 -3.96 -0.02 -18.79
CA ARG A 270 -3.39 0.00 -17.45
C ARG A 270 -1.86 0.01 -17.51
N ARG A 271 -1.24 0.66 -16.53
CA ARG A 271 0.22 0.68 -16.37
C ARG A 271 0.60 -0.15 -15.15
N PHE A 272 1.71 -0.87 -15.24
CA PHE A 272 2.35 -1.47 -14.08
C PHE A 272 3.37 -0.51 -13.50
N GLU A 273 3.47 -0.44 -12.18
CA GLU A 273 4.53 0.33 -11.53
C GLU A 273 5.13 -0.44 -10.36
N ALA A 274 6.47 -0.52 -10.38
CA ALA A 274 7.25 -0.91 -9.22
C ALA A 274 7.44 0.32 -8.30
N GLY A 275 6.99 0.22 -7.04
CA GLY A 275 7.27 1.25 -6.03
C GLY A 275 6.21 2.35 -5.87
N GLY A 276 6.66 3.57 -5.53
CA GLY A 276 5.82 4.61 -4.92
C GLY A 276 5.38 5.76 -5.84
N TYR A 277 4.23 6.36 -5.49
CA TYR A 277 3.71 7.70 -5.82
C TYR A 277 4.30 8.42 -7.06
N SER A 278 4.03 7.92 -8.27
CA SER A 278 4.50 8.55 -9.51
C SER A 278 3.79 9.88 -9.85
N GLU A 279 2.61 10.13 -9.28
CA GLU A 279 1.74 11.24 -9.74
C GLU A 279 1.12 11.99 -8.56
N LEU A 280 1.92 12.89 -8.00
CA LEU A 280 1.58 13.81 -6.93
C LEU A 280 1.91 15.23 -7.38
N LYS A 281 1.02 16.19 -7.14
CA LYS A 281 1.27 17.61 -7.38
C LYS A 281 0.74 18.46 -6.23
N PHE A 282 1.48 19.49 -5.83
CA PHE A 282 1.12 20.42 -4.77
C PHE A 282 0.66 21.77 -5.30
N PHE A 283 -0.10 22.51 -4.48
CA PHE A 283 -0.69 23.79 -4.87
C PHE A 283 -0.54 24.84 -3.77
N ALA A 284 -0.20 26.07 -4.14
CA ALA A 284 -0.04 27.16 -3.19
C ALA A 284 -1.39 27.71 -2.70
N SER A 285 -2.48 27.47 -3.44
CA SER A 285 -3.81 27.97 -3.09
C SER A 285 -4.94 27.09 -3.60
N GLN A 286 -6.14 27.25 -3.03
CA GLN A 286 -7.34 26.59 -3.53
C GLN A 286 -7.74 27.06 -4.94
N GLY A 287 -7.35 28.28 -5.35
CA GLY A 287 -7.59 28.77 -6.70
C GLY A 287 -6.83 27.92 -7.73
N GLU A 288 -5.51 27.82 -7.54
CA GLU A 288 -4.65 26.98 -8.39
C GLU A 288 -5.12 25.51 -8.43
N LEU A 289 -5.51 24.97 -7.26
CA LEU A 289 -6.05 23.63 -7.15
C LEU A 289 -7.31 23.44 -8.01
N ARG A 290 -8.29 24.36 -7.90
CA ARG A 290 -9.54 24.30 -8.68
C ARG A 290 -9.32 24.48 -10.17
N ASP A 291 -8.40 25.37 -10.55
CA ASP A 291 -8.10 25.64 -11.96
C ASP A 291 -7.35 24.47 -12.62
N TYR A 292 -6.69 23.62 -11.81
CA TYR A 292 -5.96 22.46 -12.32
C TYR A 292 -6.87 21.27 -12.63
N PHE A 293 -7.89 20.96 -11.83
CA PHE A 293 -8.61 19.70 -12.00
C PHE A 293 -9.70 19.70 -13.08
N VAL A 294 -9.96 18.50 -13.60
CA VAL A 294 -11.12 18.21 -14.42
C VAL A 294 -12.13 17.44 -13.59
N ALA A 295 -13.29 18.06 -13.32
CA ALA A 295 -14.40 17.38 -12.64
C ALA A 295 -14.95 16.26 -13.52
N MET A 296 -15.22 15.10 -12.92
CA MET A 296 -15.74 13.92 -13.59
C MET A 296 -17.20 13.67 -13.22
N GLU A 297 -18.11 14.51 -13.72
CA GLU A 297 -19.54 14.50 -13.33
C GLU A 297 -20.25 13.15 -13.58
N ASN A 298 -19.77 12.37 -14.53
CA ASN A 298 -20.37 11.08 -14.94
C ASN A 298 -19.56 9.86 -14.51
N TYR A 299 -18.55 10.01 -13.65
CA TYR A 299 -17.70 8.89 -13.25
C TYR A 299 -18.31 8.08 -12.12
N ASN A 300 -18.71 6.85 -12.43
CA ASN A 300 -19.30 5.94 -11.45
C ASN A 300 -18.23 5.15 -10.72
N LEU A 301 -17.65 5.75 -9.67
CA LEU A 301 -16.59 5.14 -8.88
C LEU A 301 -16.97 3.77 -8.28
N PRO A 302 -18.15 3.57 -7.67
CA PRO A 302 -18.54 2.26 -7.17
C PRO A 302 -18.58 1.17 -8.23
N ARG A 303 -19.07 1.49 -9.44
CA ARG A 303 -19.09 0.56 -10.58
C ARG A 303 -17.68 0.23 -11.03
N GLU A 304 -16.80 1.23 -11.12
CA GLU A 304 -15.39 1.01 -11.47
C GLU A 304 -14.72 0.11 -10.43
N ILE A 305 -14.87 0.39 -9.13
CA ILE A 305 -14.39 -0.48 -8.05
C ILE A 305 -14.89 -1.91 -8.22
N LEU A 306 -16.21 -2.09 -8.40
CA LEU A 306 -16.83 -3.43 -8.55
C LEU A 306 -16.32 -4.20 -9.76
N SER A 307 -16.03 -3.51 -10.86
CA SER A 307 -15.54 -4.13 -12.09
C SER A 307 -14.12 -4.69 -11.95
N ARG A 308 -13.28 -4.00 -11.17
CA ARG A 308 -11.84 -4.31 -11.00
C ARG A 308 -11.56 -5.22 -9.81
N LEU A 309 -12.30 -5.05 -8.72
CA LEU A 309 -12.05 -5.81 -7.51
C LEU A 309 -12.34 -7.29 -7.72
N GLY A 310 -11.38 -8.15 -7.35
CA GLY A 310 -11.39 -9.59 -7.61
C GLY A 310 -11.15 -9.98 -9.08
N GLU A 311 -10.77 -9.04 -9.94
CA GLU A 311 -10.41 -9.32 -11.33
C GLU A 311 -9.07 -10.08 -11.40
N PRO A 312 -9.01 -11.24 -12.08
CA PRO A 312 -7.73 -11.84 -12.43
C PRO A 312 -6.93 -10.89 -13.31
N LEU A 313 -5.66 -10.71 -12.98
CA LEU A 313 -4.76 -9.84 -13.73
C LEU A 313 -4.23 -10.60 -14.95
N LYS A 314 -5.01 -10.56 -16.04
CA LYS A 314 -4.66 -11.18 -17.33
C LYS A 314 -4.13 -10.12 -18.27
N LEU A 315 -2.93 -10.28 -18.81
CA LEU A 315 -2.45 -9.35 -19.83
C LEU A 315 -3.40 -9.38 -21.03
N ASP A 316 -3.74 -8.21 -21.55
CA ASP A 316 -4.63 -8.13 -22.70
C ASP A 316 -3.88 -8.49 -23.98
N GLU A 317 -4.53 -9.20 -24.90
CA GLU A 317 -3.96 -9.47 -26.23
C GLU A 317 -3.89 -8.20 -27.10
N ALA A 318 -4.52 -7.10 -26.65
CA ALA A 318 -4.61 -5.86 -27.40
C ALA A 318 -3.37 -4.97 -27.23
N GLY A 319 -2.39 -5.37 -26.42
CA GLY A 319 -1.13 -4.64 -26.21
C GLY A 319 -1.34 -3.26 -25.59
N ARG A 320 -2.40 -3.06 -24.80
CA ARG A 320 -2.74 -1.75 -24.20
C ARG A 320 -2.12 -1.55 -22.82
N GLU A 321 -1.21 -2.45 -22.45
CA GLU A 321 -0.55 -2.44 -21.16
C GLU A 321 0.87 -1.94 -21.27
N ASP A 322 1.20 -0.98 -20.41
CA ASP A 322 2.58 -0.56 -20.23
C ASP A 322 3.29 -1.51 -19.26
N LEU A 323 4.02 -2.47 -19.85
CA LEU A 323 4.84 -3.43 -19.12
C LEU A 323 6.24 -2.92 -18.79
N ALA A 324 6.62 -1.70 -19.20
CA ALA A 324 8.00 -1.21 -19.03
C ALA A 324 8.41 -1.05 -17.56
N ALA A 325 7.43 -0.95 -16.65
CA ALA A 325 7.64 -0.89 -15.20
C ALA A 325 7.05 -2.09 -14.45
N LEU A 326 6.84 -3.22 -15.15
CA LEU A 326 6.44 -4.49 -14.53
C LEU A 326 7.54 -5.03 -13.60
N SER A 327 7.24 -5.16 -12.31
CA SER A 327 8.21 -5.72 -11.35
C SER A 327 8.40 -7.23 -11.52
N PRO A 328 9.59 -7.79 -11.18
CA PRO A 328 9.82 -9.24 -11.20
C PRO A 328 8.77 -10.03 -10.41
N GLU A 329 8.37 -9.51 -9.24
CA GLU A 329 7.38 -10.15 -8.37
C GLU A 329 5.99 -10.19 -9.03
N THR A 330 5.57 -9.08 -9.66
CA THR A 330 4.31 -9.01 -10.42
C THR A 330 4.33 -9.90 -11.65
N ALA A 331 5.45 -9.91 -12.38
CA ALA A 331 5.62 -10.79 -13.52
C ALA A 331 5.51 -12.27 -13.12
N ARG A 332 6.12 -12.69 -12.00
CA ARG A 332 6.02 -14.07 -11.51
C ARG A 332 4.59 -14.49 -11.24
N VAL A 333 3.78 -13.67 -10.57
CA VAL A 333 2.41 -14.06 -10.23
C VAL A 333 1.48 -14.06 -11.44
N ILE A 334 1.71 -13.17 -12.41
CA ILE A 334 1.01 -13.17 -13.71
C ILE A 334 1.37 -14.42 -14.48
N GLU A 335 2.68 -14.68 -14.64
CA GLU A 335 3.18 -15.92 -15.24
C GLU A 335 2.58 -17.14 -14.55
N GLY A 336 2.44 -17.12 -13.22
CA GLY A 336 1.81 -18.18 -12.42
C GLY A 336 0.33 -18.41 -12.72
N GLY A 337 -0.39 -17.40 -13.21
CA GLY A 337 -1.84 -17.41 -13.42
C GLY A 337 -2.65 -17.21 -12.13
N GLU A 338 -2.01 -16.71 -11.08
CA GLU A 338 -2.60 -16.51 -9.75
C GLU A 338 -2.87 -15.03 -9.44
N ALA A 339 -2.33 -14.13 -10.26
CA ALA A 339 -2.42 -12.69 -10.04
C ALA A 339 -3.87 -12.19 -10.03
N LEU A 340 -4.22 -11.40 -9.01
CA LEU A 340 -5.57 -10.85 -8.85
C LEU A 340 -5.55 -9.44 -8.25
N ILE A 341 -6.54 -8.62 -8.60
CA ILE A 341 -6.76 -7.30 -8.00
C ILE A 341 -7.53 -7.47 -6.68
N GLY A 342 -6.82 -7.44 -5.56
CA GLY A 342 -7.41 -7.65 -4.23
C GLY A 342 -7.76 -6.36 -3.49
N ALA A 343 -7.21 -5.25 -3.98
CA ALA A 343 -7.51 -3.91 -3.50
C ALA A 343 -7.67 -2.94 -4.67
N VAL A 344 -8.61 -2.01 -4.54
CA VAL A 344 -8.80 -0.90 -5.48
C VAL A 344 -8.84 0.40 -4.68
N SER A 345 -8.10 1.42 -5.09
CA SER A 345 -8.12 2.73 -4.45
C SER A 345 -8.36 3.83 -5.47
N ALA A 346 -9.22 4.79 -5.13
CA ALA A 346 -9.15 6.11 -5.74
C ALA A 346 -7.96 6.89 -5.17
N GLY A 347 -7.62 7.98 -5.83
CA GLY A 347 -6.75 9.01 -5.31
C GLY A 347 -7.52 10.05 -4.47
N TYR A 348 -6.82 11.11 -4.10
CA TYR A 348 -7.39 12.24 -3.37
C TYR A 348 -6.93 13.57 -3.96
N CYS A 349 -7.74 14.60 -3.81
CA CYS A 349 -7.39 15.97 -4.16
C CYS A 349 -7.95 16.93 -3.12
N GLY A 350 -7.27 18.04 -2.82
CA GLY A 350 -7.68 18.94 -1.75
C GLY A 350 -6.72 18.89 -0.57
N ALA A 351 -7.24 18.69 0.64
CA ALA A 351 -6.43 18.73 1.85
C ALA A 351 -5.33 17.65 1.89
N ARG A 352 -4.34 17.85 2.76
CA ARG A 352 -3.28 16.85 2.98
C ARG A 352 -3.72 15.72 3.89
N TRP A 353 -3.18 14.52 3.64
CA TRP A 353 -3.26 13.36 4.54
C TRP A 353 -1.94 13.09 5.30
N PHE A 354 -0.88 13.84 4.99
CA PHE A 354 0.43 13.71 5.63
C PHE A 354 0.56 14.69 6.80
N THR A 355 1.41 14.35 7.78
CA THR A 355 1.56 15.09 9.03
C THR A 355 2.89 15.83 9.17
N ASP A 356 3.84 15.62 8.26
CA ASP A 356 5.15 16.27 8.27
C ASP A 356 5.50 16.92 6.92
N SER A 357 6.33 17.96 6.96
CA SER A 357 6.82 18.66 5.76
C SER A 357 7.80 17.81 4.95
N PHE A 358 8.47 16.84 5.58
CA PHE A 358 9.39 15.94 4.89
C PHE A 358 8.70 15.14 3.78
N PHE A 359 7.40 14.84 3.93
CA PHE A 359 6.61 14.29 2.84
C PHE A 359 6.60 15.19 1.60
N ILE A 360 6.60 16.52 1.74
CA ILE A 360 6.72 17.44 0.60
C ILE A 360 8.18 17.52 0.16
N ASP A 361 9.12 17.65 1.09
CA ASP A 361 10.54 17.89 0.75
C ASP A 361 11.15 16.74 -0.04
N SER A 362 10.82 15.51 0.34
CA SER A 362 11.28 14.29 -0.32
C SER A 362 10.72 14.10 -1.73
N ARG A 363 9.65 14.81 -2.10
CA ARG A 363 8.96 14.61 -3.38
C ARG A 363 9.67 15.24 -4.55
N ARG A 364 10.58 16.17 -4.32
CA ARG A 364 11.41 16.73 -5.39
C ARG A 364 12.11 15.66 -6.25
N TYR A 365 12.48 14.54 -5.63
CA TYR A 365 13.08 13.39 -6.32
C TYR A 365 12.10 12.62 -7.21
N PHE A 366 10.82 12.60 -6.85
CA PHE A 366 9.79 11.81 -7.51
C PHE A 366 8.89 12.64 -8.43
N SER A 367 8.87 13.96 -8.26
CA SER A 367 8.01 14.87 -9.00
C SER A 367 8.81 16.07 -9.49
N ASP A 368 8.67 16.37 -10.78
CA ASP A 368 9.14 17.62 -11.39
C ASP A 368 8.11 18.74 -11.12
N ASP A 369 7.84 19.01 -9.84
CA ASP A 369 6.86 20.00 -9.43
C ASP A 369 7.50 21.40 -9.38
N ASP A 370 6.78 22.39 -9.91
CA ASP A 370 7.26 23.76 -10.02
C ASP A 370 7.34 24.48 -8.67
N ILE A 371 6.76 23.90 -7.60
CA ILE A 371 6.84 24.45 -6.25
C ILE A 371 8.30 24.60 -5.78
N TYR A 372 9.23 23.77 -6.26
CA TYR A 372 10.63 23.81 -5.82
C TYR A 372 11.45 24.93 -6.47
N LEU A 373 10.88 25.62 -7.46
CA LEU A 373 11.57 26.68 -8.21
C LEU A 373 11.48 28.06 -7.54
N ASP A 374 10.50 28.27 -6.64
CA ASP A 374 10.24 29.55 -5.97
C ASP A 374 9.93 29.35 -4.48
N LYS A 375 10.68 30.05 -3.61
CA LYS A 375 10.52 29.94 -2.15
C LYS A 375 9.11 30.26 -1.70
N ARG A 376 8.49 31.30 -2.27
CA ARG A 376 7.16 31.75 -1.85
C ARG A 376 6.10 30.71 -2.20
N ARG A 377 6.16 30.14 -3.40
CA ARG A 377 5.27 29.06 -3.85
C ARG A 377 5.47 27.78 -3.04
N TYR A 378 6.71 27.39 -2.76
CA TYR A 378 7.01 26.27 -1.87
C TYR A 378 6.40 26.50 -0.48
N SER A 379 6.71 27.61 0.19
CA SER A 379 6.20 27.89 1.53
C SER A 379 4.67 27.94 1.57
N ALA A 380 4.04 28.53 0.55
CA ALA A 380 2.59 28.53 0.44
C ALA A 380 2.01 27.12 0.26
N SER A 381 2.68 26.25 -0.50
CA SER A 381 2.27 24.86 -0.72
C SER A 381 2.43 24.00 0.54
N VAL A 382 3.52 24.19 1.30
CA VAL A 382 3.71 23.56 2.62
C VAL A 382 2.60 23.99 3.58
N LEU A 383 2.32 25.29 3.68
CA LEU A 383 1.28 25.81 4.56
C LEU A 383 -0.13 25.36 4.15
N SER A 384 -0.43 25.36 2.85
CA SER A 384 -1.75 24.98 2.34
C SER A 384 -2.00 23.47 2.51
N GLY A 385 -0.97 22.65 2.31
CA GLY A 385 -1.05 21.19 2.20
C GLY A 385 -1.86 20.71 0.99
N LEU A 386 -2.24 21.61 0.08
CA LEU A 386 -3.14 21.29 -1.01
C LEU A 386 -2.41 20.48 -2.08
N ASN A 387 -3.02 19.40 -2.53
CA ASN A 387 -2.40 18.51 -3.49
C ASN A 387 -3.43 17.71 -4.31
N ILE A 388 -2.94 17.01 -5.33
CA ILE A 388 -3.59 15.85 -5.94
C ILE A 388 -2.65 14.67 -5.92
N HIS A 389 -3.19 13.52 -5.56
CA HIS A 389 -2.57 12.22 -5.75
C HIS A 389 -3.54 11.31 -6.46
N ALA A 390 -3.41 11.20 -7.77
CA ALA A 390 -4.13 10.26 -8.61
C ALA A 390 -3.34 10.01 -9.88
N PRO A 391 -3.25 8.77 -10.36
CA PRO A 391 -2.58 8.48 -11.62
C PRO A 391 -3.39 9.00 -12.82
N ARG A 392 -2.73 9.16 -13.96
CA ARG A 392 -3.32 9.58 -15.24
C ARG A 392 -4.09 8.45 -15.92
N MET A 393 -3.82 7.20 -15.54
CA MET A 393 -4.51 6.02 -16.02
C MET A 393 -4.58 4.98 -14.89
N PRO A 394 -5.37 3.90 -15.01
CA PRO A 394 -5.34 2.83 -14.03
C PRO A 394 -3.92 2.28 -13.85
N VAL A 395 -3.44 2.21 -12.61
CA VAL A 395 -2.11 1.68 -12.28
C VAL A 395 -2.24 0.45 -11.40
N VAL A 396 -1.53 -0.63 -11.74
CA VAL A 396 -1.40 -1.82 -10.90
C VAL A 396 -0.05 -1.79 -10.21
N ARG A 397 -0.04 -1.90 -8.88
CA ARG A 397 1.19 -1.89 -8.07
C ARG A 397 1.29 -3.10 -7.15
N ASP A 398 2.53 -3.46 -6.84
CA ASP A 398 2.94 -4.32 -5.73
C ASP A 398 3.27 -3.53 -4.44
N GLY A 399 3.08 -2.21 -4.47
CA GLY A 399 3.42 -1.31 -3.37
C GLY A 399 2.50 -1.42 -2.15
N LEU A 400 3.10 -1.26 -0.96
CA LEU A 400 2.50 -1.49 0.36
C LEU A 400 1.56 -0.37 0.86
N ASN A 401 1.39 0.69 0.08
CA ASN A 401 0.73 1.91 0.53
C ASN A 401 -0.77 1.93 0.17
N LEU A 402 -1.60 1.31 1.00
CA LEU A 402 -3.05 1.33 0.87
C LEU A 402 -3.65 2.40 1.78
N GLN A 403 -4.07 3.53 1.21
CA GLN A 403 -4.67 4.63 1.97
C GLN A 403 -6.14 4.31 2.27
N GLY A 404 -6.50 4.16 3.54
CA GLY A 404 -7.80 3.65 3.98
C GLY A 404 -8.98 4.55 3.65
N GLY A 405 -8.74 5.84 3.38
CA GLY A 405 -9.77 6.82 3.06
C GLY A 405 -10.50 6.59 1.72
N SER A 406 -10.02 5.73 0.83
CA SER A 406 -10.72 5.39 -0.42
C SER A 406 -10.42 3.97 -0.88
N LEU A 407 -10.15 3.08 0.07
CA LEU A 407 -9.70 1.72 -0.18
C LEU A 407 -10.89 0.78 -0.30
N ALA A 408 -10.97 0.00 -1.37
CA ALA A 408 -11.88 -1.12 -1.50
C ALA A 408 -11.13 -2.45 -1.43
N LEU A 409 -11.68 -3.43 -0.71
CA LEU A 409 -11.05 -4.73 -0.43
C LEU A 409 -11.92 -5.90 -0.87
N GLU A 410 -11.29 -6.91 -1.47
CA GLU A 410 -11.94 -8.18 -1.79
C GLU A 410 -12.08 -9.03 -0.52
N GLY A 411 -13.31 -9.13 -0.01
CA GLY A 411 -13.63 -9.73 1.28
C GLY A 411 -13.35 -11.22 1.37
N THR A 412 -13.23 -11.92 0.23
CA THR A 412 -12.94 -13.36 0.20
C THR A 412 -11.46 -13.69 0.47
N LEU A 413 -10.57 -12.70 0.46
CA LEU A 413 -9.14 -12.87 0.74
C LEU A 413 -8.85 -13.00 2.24
N GLU A 414 -7.61 -13.38 2.55
CA GLU A 414 -7.11 -13.34 3.92
C GLU A 414 -6.74 -11.90 4.28
N LEU A 415 -7.69 -11.18 4.89
CA LEU A 415 -7.54 -9.79 5.31
C LEU A 415 -7.06 -9.76 6.77
N PRO A 416 -5.87 -9.22 7.08
CA PRO A 416 -5.38 -9.11 8.45
C PRO A 416 -6.22 -8.12 9.27
N ALA A 417 -6.10 -8.16 10.59
CA ALA A 417 -6.62 -7.09 11.42
C ALA A 417 -5.83 -5.79 11.16
N TRP A 418 -6.51 -4.66 11.23
CA TRP A 418 -5.88 -3.35 11.40
C TRP A 418 -5.24 -3.27 12.78
N PHE A 419 -4.08 -2.63 12.88
CA PHE A 419 -3.56 -2.26 14.19
C PHE A 419 -4.53 -1.27 14.85
N PRO A 420 -5.13 -1.56 16.02
CA PRO A 420 -6.32 -0.82 16.47
C PRO A 420 -6.11 0.66 16.82
N LEU A 421 -4.86 1.09 17.01
CA LEU A 421 -4.50 2.38 17.57
C LEU A 421 -3.60 3.21 16.68
N ASP A 422 -3.66 4.52 16.95
CA ASP A 422 -2.75 5.55 16.45
C ASP A 422 -2.78 5.69 14.92
N ARG A 423 -1.97 6.61 14.38
CA ARG A 423 -1.78 6.80 12.94
C ARG A 423 -0.91 5.69 12.34
N GLN A 424 -0.89 5.59 11.01
CA GLN A 424 -0.11 4.60 10.21
C GLN A 424 -0.70 3.18 10.20
N GLU A 425 -1.92 3.02 10.69
CA GLU A 425 -2.72 1.81 10.57
C GLU A 425 -2.91 1.39 9.09
N ASP A 426 -3.06 2.36 8.18
CA ASP A 426 -3.11 2.18 6.71
C ASP A 426 -1.87 1.48 6.16
N SER A 427 -0.70 2.03 6.45
CA SER A 427 0.58 1.48 6.02
C SER A 427 0.82 0.08 6.61
N CYS A 428 0.47 -0.12 7.89
CA CYS A 428 0.58 -1.42 8.54
C CYS A 428 -0.34 -2.46 7.90
N PHE A 429 -1.61 -2.11 7.69
CA PHE A 429 -2.59 -2.99 7.07
C PHE A 429 -2.18 -3.34 5.64
N GLY A 430 -1.83 -2.34 4.82
CA GLY A 430 -1.41 -2.56 3.43
C GLY A 430 -0.17 -3.45 3.32
N MET A 431 0.82 -3.23 4.18
CA MET A 431 2.01 -4.07 4.25
C MET A 431 1.68 -5.51 4.64
N MET A 432 0.88 -5.72 5.68
CA MET A 432 0.50 -7.05 6.12
C MET A 432 -0.36 -7.77 5.08
N PHE A 433 -1.33 -7.06 4.47
CA PHE A 433 -2.25 -7.61 3.50
C PHE A 433 -1.54 -8.14 2.26
N LEU A 434 -0.64 -7.35 1.66
CA LEU A 434 0.13 -7.80 0.49
C LEU A 434 1.17 -8.86 0.85
N ALA A 435 1.78 -8.76 2.05
CA ALA A 435 2.71 -9.79 2.51
C ALA A 435 2.00 -11.13 2.71
N CYS A 436 0.78 -11.15 3.25
CA CYS A 436 -0.01 -12.38 3.40
C CYS A 436 -0.53 -12.87 2.05
N ASN A 437 -0.89 -11.99 1.12
CA ASN A 437 -1.46 -12.38 -0.17
C ASN A 437 -0.49 -12.05 -1.33
N PRO A 438 0.59 -12.82 -1.54
CA PRO A 438 1.61 -12.52 -2.56
C PRO A 438 1.07 -12.45 -3.99
N GLN A 439 -0.06 -13.10 -4.26
CA GLN A 439 -0.76 -13.11 -5.55
C GLN A 439 -1.59 -11.85 -5.80
N VAL A 440 -1.82 -11.03 -4.77
CA VAL A 440 -2.66 -9.84 -4.85
C VAL A 440 -1.89 -8.63 -5.33
N ARG A 441 -2.51 -7.83 -6.19
CA ARG A 441 -2.07 -6.48 -6.52
C ARG A 441 -3.13 -5.45 -6.18
N ALA A 442 -2.67 -4.23 -5.95
CA ALA A 442 -3.54 -3.08 -5.73
C ALA A 442 -3.68 -2.30 -7.04
N MET A 443 -4.91 -1.94 -7.39
CA MET A 443 -5.20 -1.05 -8.52
C MET A 443 -5.54 0.36 -8.03
N TYR A 444 -4.88 1.37 -8.61
CA TYR A 444 -5.14 2.77 -8.36
C TYR A 444 -5.86 3.35 -9.56
N LEU A 445 -7.05 3.90 -9.33
CA LEU A 445 -7.90 4.46 -10.37
C LEU A 445 -7.45 5.88 -10.72
N PRO A 446 -7.62 6.33 -11.98
CA PRO A 446 -7.28 7.69 -12.40
C PRO A 446 -8.34 8.73 -11.99
N ALA A 447 -8.83 8.58 -10.76
CA ALA A 447 -9.91 9.35 -10.18
C ALA A 447 -9.51 9.74 -8.76
N ALA A 448 -9.77 10.97 -8.37
CA ALA A 448 -9.47 11.53 -7.06
C ALA A 448 -10.76 11.98 -6.37
N LEU A 449 -10.97 11.57 -5.12
CA LEU A 449 -12.03 12.12 -4.26
C LEU A 449 -11.60 13.46 -3.69
N TYR A 450 -12.56 14.35 -3.47
CA TYR A 450 -12.29 15.64 -2.83
C TYR A 450 -12.11 15.48 -1.32
N HIS A 451 -10.95 15.89 -0.83
CA HIS A 451 -10.59 15.92 0.57
C HIS A 451 -10.77 17.33 1.11
N ASP A 452 -11.69 17.51 2.06
CA ASP A 452 -12.12 18.84 2.53
C ASP A 452 -10.99 19.59 3.27
N PRO A 453 -10.47 20.70 2.72
CA PRO A 453 -9.45 21.51 3.39
C PRO A 453 -9.97 22.31 4.59
N GLU A 454 -11.28 22.32 4.85
CA GLU A 454 -11.86 22.95 6.04
C GLU A 454 -11.76 22.04 7.28
N VAL A 455 -11.52 20.74 7.10
CA VAL A 455 -11.32 19.80 8.19
C VAL A 455 -9.93 20.00 8.78
N ASP A 456 -9.85 19.88 10.10
CA ASP A 456 -8.73 20.27 10.96
C ASP A 456 -7.34 20.07 10.32
N LYS A 457 -6.58 21.17 10.19
CA LYS A 457 -5.27 21.17 9.54
C LYS A 457 -4.19 20.99 10.61
N PRO A 458 -3.37 19.91 10.54
CA PRO A 458 -2.19 19.79 11.38
C PRO A 458 -1.32 21.05 11.33
N ASP A 459 -0.71 21.48 12.43
CA ASP A 459 0.25 22.57 12.32
C ASP A 459 1.58 22.05 11.74
N LEU A 460 1.91 22.41 10.49
CA LEU A 460 3.19 22.05 9.86
C LEU A 460 4.31 23.06 10.14
N SER A 461 4.03 24.14 10.88
CA SER A 461 5.03 25.16 11.18
C SER A 461 6.08 24.70 12.19
N GLY A 462 5.90 23.55 12.84
CA GLY A 462 6.84 22.95 13.78
C GLY A 462 7.45 21.65 13.26
N THR A 463 8.78 21.55 13.33
CA THR A 463 9.56 20.32 13.08
C THR A 463 9.41 19.27 14.20
N ASP A 464 8.87 19.66 15.35
CA ASP A 464 9.04 18.90 16.60
C ASP A 464 7.97 17.85 16.91
N ARG A 465 6.78 17.89 16.29
CA ARG A 465 5.62 17.19 16.89
C ARG A 465 5.49 15.70 16.59
N ASP A 466 6.13 15.19 15.54
CA ASP A 466 5.86 13.83 15.04
C ASP A 466 7.10 12.97 14.78
N LEU A 467 8.30 13.36 15.24
CA LEU A 467 9.51 12.60 14.90
C LEU A 467 9.74 11.38 15.80
N LEU A 468 9.28 11.45 17.05
CA LEU A 468 9.24 10.28 17.90
C LEU A 468 8.13 9.34 17.41
N PRO A 469 8.39 8.03 17.32
CA PRO A 469 7.42 7.09 16.81
C PRO A 469 6.33 6.88 17.86
N GLY A 470 5.09 7.23 17.52
CA GLY A 470 3.92 6.71 18.23
C GLY A 470 3.76 5.20 18.02
N PRO A 471 2.83 4.55 18.76
CA PRO A 471 2.55 3.12 18.65
C PRO A 471 2.38 2.60 17.22
N GLY A 472 1.66 3.32 16.37
CA GLY A 472 1.35 2.87 15.02
C GLY A 472 2.56 2.96 14.08
N ARG A 473 3.36 4.03 14.19
CA ARG A 473 4.62 4.14 13.44
C ARG A 473 5.66 3.12 13.90
N MET A 474 5.78 2.87 15.20
CA MET A 474 6.66 1.81 15.71
C MET A 474 6.20 0.44 15.20
N ASN A 475 4.89 0.17 15.20
CA ASN A 475 4.33 -1.07 14.67
C ASN A 475 4.67 -1.27 13.18
N HIS A 476 4.62 -0.19 12.38
CA HIS A 476 5.02 -0.22 10.98
C HIS A 476 6.50 -0.62 10.79
N MET A 477 7.41 -0.14 11.65
CA MET A 477 8.83 -0.52 11.60
C MET A 477 9.03 -2.01 11.94
N ILE A 478 8.36 -2.48 12.99
CA ILE A 478 8.39 -3.90 13.43
C ILE A 478 7.87 -4.80 12.31
N LEU A 479 6.74 -4.43 11.70
CA LEU A 479 6.16 -5.20 10.61
C LEU A 479 7.10 -5.28 9.40
N GLY A 480 7.80 -4.18 9.07
CA GLY A 480 8.78 -4.15 7.99
C GLY A 480 9.94 -5.14 8.18
N ASP A 481 10.32 -5.42 9.43
CA ASP A 481 11.28 -6.48 9.79
C ASP A 481 10.69 -7.88 9.62
N PHE A 482 9.41 -8.06 10.00
CA PHE A 482 8.74 -9.36 9.98
C PHE A 482 8.45 -9.86 8.57
N VAL A 483 7.85 -9.02 7.71
CA VAL A 483 7.36 -9.45 6.38
C VAL A 483 8.48 -9.92 5.45
N ARG A 484 9.71 -9.41 5.65
CA ARG A 484 10.91 -9.83 4.90
C ARG A 484 11.38 -11.24 5.23
N GLN A 485 10.87 -11.80 6.32
CA GLN A 485 11.30 -13.08 6.86
C GLN A 485 10.22 -14.16 6.77
N PHE A 486 9.12 -13.88 6.04
CA PHE A 486 8.09 -14.89 5.84
C PHE A 486 8.58 -16.02 4.96
N VAL A 487 8.28 -17.25 5.37
CA VAL A 487 8.68 -18.47 4.65
C VAL A 487 7.49 -19.27 4.14
N SER A 488 6.32 -19.15 4.77
CA SER A 488 5.08 -19.77 4.31
C SER A 488 4.72 -19.31 2.89
N GLU A 489 4.22 -20.26 2.09
CA GLU A 489 3.69 -20.00 0.75
C GLU A 489 2.18 -19.68 0.78
N SER A 490 1.47 -20.05 1.84
CA SER A 490 0.03 -19.76 1.98
C SER A 490 -0.22 -18.47 2.77
N ALA A 491 -1.34 -17.80 2.45
CA ALA A 491 -1.72 -16.56 3.11
C ALA A 491 -2.01 -16.74 4.60
N GLU A 492 -2.75 -17.78 4.95
CA GLU A 492 -3.01 -18.15 6.35
C GLU A 492 -1.71 -18.43 7.11
N GLY A 493 -0.78 -19.19 6.53
CA GLY A 493 0.50 -19.49 7.17
C GLY A 493 1.37 -18.25 7.38
N ARG A 494 1.33 -17.28 6.46
CA ARG A 494 2.03 -15.99 6.63
C ARG A 494 1.42 -15.13 7.72
N LEU A 495 0.09 -15.11 7.83
CA LEU A 495 -0.60 -14.42 8.93
C LEU A 495 -0.23 -15.04 10.29
N GLN A 496 -0.19 -16.37 10.37
CA GLN A 496 0.25 -17.09 11.57
C GLN A 496 1.72 -16.83 11.91
N GLU A 497 2.61 -16.80 10.90
CA GLU A 497 4.01 -16.40 11.13
C GLU A 497 4.13 -14.97 11.68
N ALA A 498 3.32 -14.03 11.16
CA ALA A 498 3.27 -12.68 11.66
C ALA A 498 2.83 -12.64 13.13
N ALA A 499 1.73 -13.33 13.46
CA ALA A 499 1.21 -13.45 14.81
C ALA A 499 2.28 -13.97 15.80
N GLN A 500 2.94 -15.07 15.44
CA GLN A 500 3.99 -15.68 16.26
C GLN A 500 5.21 -14.78 16.44
N LYS A 501 5.58 -13.98 15.41
CA LYS A 501 6.66 -12.98 15.51
C LYS A 501 6.29 -11.83 16.46
N TYR A 502 5.05 -11.35 16.44
CA TYR A 502 4.57 -10.35 17.39
C TYR A 502 4.59 -10.88 18.83
N ILE A 503 4.00 -12.06 19.07
CA ILE A 503 3.96 -12.69 20.39
C ILE A 503 5.37 -12.91 20.94
N ARG A 504 6.28 -13.44 20.11
CA ARG A 504 7.68 -13.68 20.51
C ARG A 504 8.42 -12.39 20.85
N THR A 505 8.28 -11.37 20.01
CA THR A 505 8.91 -10.06 20.23
C THR A 505 8.37 -9.41 21.51
N ALA A 506 7.06 -9.46 21.73
CA ALA A 506 6.43 -8.93 22.93
C ALA A 506 6.72 -9.77 24.19
N SER A 507 7.15 -11.02 24.04
CA SER A 507 7.56 -11.90 25.16
C SER A 507 9.02 -11.72 25.58
N LEU A 508 9.79 -10.85 24.92
CA LEU A 508 11.14 -10.50 25.34
C LEU A 508 11.11 -9.85 26.73
N GLY A 509 12.16 -10.06 27.55
CA GLY A 509 12.31 -9.30 28.79
C GLY A 509 12.38 -7.79 28.50
N GLN A 510 11.90 -6.95 29.42
CA GLN A 510 11.75 -5.49 29.22
C GLN A 510 12.98 -4.82 28.61
N THR A 511 14.19 -5.20 29.06
CA THR A 511 15.45 -4.67 28.51
C THR A 511 15.63 -5.06 27.05
N SER A 512 15.52 -6.35 26.72
CA SER A 512 15.66 -6.85 25.34
C SER A 512 14.59 -6.31 24.40
N PHE A 513 13.35 -6.15 24.88
CA PHE A 513 12.28 -5.53 24.12
C PHE A 513 12.61 -4.07 23.77
N ARG A 514 13.06 -3.27 24.75
CA ARG A 514 13.47 -1.88 24.51
C ARG A 514 14.66 -1.77 23.56
N GLU A 515 15.64 -2.65 23.67
CA GLU A 515 16.77 -2.70 22.72
C GLU A 515 16.32 -3.08 21.30
N TYR A 516 15.37 -4.01 21.17
CA TYR A 516 14.77 -4.34 19.89
C TYR A 516 14.09 -3.11 19.25
N LEU A 517 13.25 -2.40 20.01
CA LEU A 517 12.57 -1.20 19.50
C LEU A 517 13.55 -0.09 19.10
N ARG A 518 14.60 0.13 19.90
CA ARG A 518 15.69 1.06 19.57
C ARG A 518 16.35 0.68 18.25
N ALA A 519 16.70 -0.60 18.07
CA ALA A 519 17.31 -1.08 16.84
C ALA A 519 16.41 -0.87 15.62
N GLN A 520 15.08 -1.05 15.75
CA GLN A 520 14.15 -0.78 14.64
C GLN A 520 14.10 0.71 14.29
N TYR A 521 14.03 1.59 15.28
CA TYR A 521 14.02 3.04 15.04
C TYR A 521 15.35 3.54 14.47
N THR A 522 16.49 3.03 14.94
CA THR A 522 17.81 3.35 14.38
C THR A 522 17.88 2.97 12.92
N LYS A 523 17.51 1.73 12.54
CA LYS A 523 17.45 1.31 11.13
C LYS A 523 16.56 2.22 10.28
N TYR A 524 15.40 2.59 10.80
CA TYR A 524 14.49 3.53 10.13
C TYR A 524 15.14 4.90 9.91
N SER A 525 15.75 5.45 10.97
CA SER A 525 16.38 6.77 10.96
C SER A 525 17.58 6.80 10.02
N ASP A 526 18.46 5.80 10.10
CA ASP A 526 19.63 5.67 9.22
C ASP A 526 19.21 5.64 7.74
N SER A 527 18.19 4.83 7.39
CA SER A 527 17.69 4.75 6.02
C SER A 527 17.10 6.08 5.53
N ARG A 528 16.44 6.84 6.42
CA ARG A 528 15.90 8.17 6.09
C ARG A 528 16.99 9.22 5.96
N ILE A 529 17.97 9.23 6.87
CA ILE A 529 19.14 10.12 6.84
C ILE A 529 19.93 9.89 5.55
N GLU A 530 20.24 8.63 5.22
CA GLU A 530 20.94 8.29 3.96
C GLU A 530 20.15 8.78 2.74
N PHE A 531 18.82 8.65 2.76
CA PHE A 531 17.99 9.17 1.67
C PHE A 531 18.04 10.70 1.60
N ILE A 532 17.99 11.41 2.73
CA ILE A 532 18.12 12.87 2.78
C ILE A 532 19.49 13.32 2.27
N ASP A 533 20.57 12.70 2.73
CA ASP A 533 21.93 13.03 2.30
C ASP A 533 22.07 12.84 0.78
N ARG A 534 21.52 11.76 0.22
CA ARG A 534 21.46 11.58 -1.25
C ARG A 534 20.69 12.69 -1.95
N LEU A 535 19.57 13.16 -1.39
CA LEU A 535 18.82 14.27 -1.99
C LEU A 535 19.65 15.55 -1.98
N LEU A 536 20.27 15.87 -0.85
CA LEU A 536 21.14 17.04 -0.71
C LEU A 536 22.30 16.98 -1.73
N ASP A 537 22.94 15.82 -1.88
CA ASP A 537 23.99 15.59 -2.88
C ASP A 537 23.49 15.77 -4.32
N ILE A 538 22.37 15.13 -4.69
CA ILE A 538 21.81 15.18 -6.06
C ILE A 538 21.48 16.61 -6.48
N TYR A 539 20.95 17.41 -5.55
CA TYR A 539 20.54 18.78 -5.81
C TYR A 539 21.57 19.82 -5.39
N ASN A 540 22.78 19.41 -4.98
CA ASN A 540 23.88 20.27 -4.49
C ASN A 540 23.41 21.30 -3.45
N ASP A 541 22.60 20.87 -2.48
CA ASP A 541 22.02 21.73 -1.44
C ASP A 541 21.15 22.91 -1.96
N GLU A 542 20.74 22.91 -3.23
CA GLU A 542 19.98 24.01 -3.83
C GLU A 542 18.53 23.62 -4.13
N PRO A 543 17.53 24.47 -3.84
CA PRO A 543 17.70 25.79 -3.25
C PRO A 543 17.94 25.71 -1.74
N GLY A 544 18.77 26.61 -1.20
CA GLY A 544 19.19 26.56 0.20
C GLY A 544 18.06 26.49 1.24
N TRP A 545 16.88 27.06 0.96
CA TRP A 545 15.73 26.99 1.87
C TRP A 545 15.07 25.59 1.92
N TRP A 546 15.17 24.80 0.85
CA TRP A 546 14.68 23.41 0.83
C TRP A 546 15.70 22.50 1.52
N ALA A 547 16.99 22.72 1.27
CA ALA A 547 18.07 22.01 1.94
C ALA A 547 18.06 22.24 3.46
N GLU A 548 17.73 23.47 3.91
CA GLU A 548 17.54 23.79 5.32
C GLU A 548 16.39 22.98 5.96
N SER A 549 15.27 22.81 5.26
CA SER A 549 14.14 21.98 5.72
C SER A 549 14.54 20.51 5.87
N LEU A 550 15.21 19.95 4.85
CA LEU A 550 15.72 18.58 4.89
C LEU A 550 16.76 18.37 5.99
N THR A 551 17.69 19.32 6.16
CA THR A 551 18.71 19.28 7.21
C THR A 551 18.07 19.33 8.59
N SER A 552 17.07 20.20 8.79
CA SER A 552 16.33 20.27 10.05
C SER A 552 15.64 18.94 10.38
N TYR A 553 15.04 18.28 9.38
CA TYR A 553 14.45 16.96 9.57
C TYR A 553 15.50 15.87 9.87
N ARG A 554 16.65 15.89 9.17
CA ARG A 554 17.79 14.99 9.41
C ARG A 554 18.34 15.12 10.85
N ASP A 555 18.54 16.35 11.30
CA ASP A 555 19.06 16.64 12.63
C ASP A 555 18.09 16.16 13.71
N ALA A 556 16.80 16.31 13.45
CA ALA A 556 15.77 15.91 14.38
C ALA A 556 15.56 14.37 14.41
N LEU A 557 15.78 13.65 13.29
CA LEU A 557 15.93 12.18 13.30
C LEU A 557 17.14 11.75 14.13
N THR A 558 18.27 12.43 13.96
CA THR A 558 19.50 12.15 14.71
C THR A 558 19.31 12.39 16.22
N ALA A 559 18.54 13.43 16.59
CA ALA A 559 18.15 13.67 17.97
C ALA A 559 17.21 12.57 18.50
N GLY A 560 16.23 12.13 17.70
CA GLY A 560 15.28 11.07 18.04
C GLY A 560 15.96 9.73 18.37
N VAL A 561 17.10 9.42 17.73
CA VAL A 561 17.88 8.21 18.02
C VAL A 561 18.41 8.17 19.47
N LYS A 562 18.54 9.31 20.15
CA LYS A 562 19.00 9.37 21.55
C LYS A 562 17.96 8.82 22.53
N ASP A 563 16.67 9.02 22.25
CA ASP A 563 15.58 8.47 23.06
C ASP A 563 14.35 8.10 22.20
N PRO A 564 14.45 7.03 21.39
CA PRO A 564 13.44 6.71 20.39
C PRO A 564 12.14 6.15 20.99
N LEU A 565 12.11 5.92 22.31
CA LEU A 565 10.97 5.31 23.01
C LEU A 565 10.15 6.33 23.79
N ALA A 566 10.53 7.61 23.79
CA ALA A 566 9.82 8.66 24.54
C ALA A 566 8.37 8.87 24.07
N GLY A 567 8.05 8.55 22.81
CA GLY A 567 6.70 8.60 22.26
C GLY A 567 5.83 7.37 22.55
N LEU A 568 6.37 6.34 23.21
CA LEU A 568 5.68 5.08 23.43
C LEU A 568 5.09 4.98 24.85
N PRO A 569 3.83 4.53 24.99
CA PRO A 569 3.22 4.31 26.30
C PRO A 569 3.82 3.09 27.00
N GLY A 570 3.74 3.07 28.33
CA GLY A 570 4.25 1.96 29.15
C GLY A 570 3.61 0.60 28.83
N GLY A 571 2.35 0.58 28.38
CA GLY A 571 1.61 -0.61 27.99
C GLY A 571 1.92 -1.16 26.58
N TYR A 572 2.79 -0.49 25.79
CA TYR A 572 2.99 -0.82 24.38
C TYR A 572 3.43 -2.28 24.14
N GLN A 573 4.24 -2.85 25.04
CA GLN A 573 4.67 -4.24 24.93
C GLN A 573 3.49 -5.22 25.00
N GLU A 574 2.56 -4.99 25.93
CA GLU A 574 1.36 -5.82 26.08
C GLU A 574 0.42 -5.62 24.88
N TRP A 575 0.31 -4.40 24.35
CA TRP A 575 -0.49 -4.14 23.16
C TRP A 575 0.03 -4.89 21.93
N LEU A 576 1.36 -5.00 21.75
CA LEU A 576 1.94 -5.82 20.69
C LEU A 576 1.67 -7.31 20.88
N LYS A 577 1.67 -7.78 22.13
CA LYS A 577 1.32 -9.17 22.45
C LYS A 577 -0.14 -9.45 22.07
N LEU A 578 -1.07 -8.60 22.53
CA LEU A 578 -2.49 -8.68 22.18
C LEU A 578 -2.72 -8.59 20.68
N TYR A 579 -1.95 -7.77 19.96
CA TYR A 579 -2.04 -7.72 18.50
C TYR A 579 -1.56 -9.01 17.84
N GLY A 580 -0.49 -9.62 18.34
CA GLY A 580 -0.06 -10.95 17.88
C GLY A 580 -1.11 -12.03 18.13
N GLU A 581 -1.67 -12.08 19.34
CA GLU A 581 -2.78 -12.98 19.69
C GLU A 581 -4.03 -12.71 18.82
N LEU A 582 -4.29 -11.44 18.49
CA LEU A 582 -5.40 -11.04 17.63
C LEU A 582 -5.21 -11.60 16.23
N LEU A 583 -4.03 -11.43 15.64
CA LEU A 583 -3.73 -11.96 14.30
C LEU A 583 -3.82 -13.49 14.24
N GLU A 584 -3.42 -14.19 15.30
CA GLU A 584 -3.56 -15.65 15.41
C GLU A 584 -5.02 -16.09 15.39
N ALA A 585 -5.88 -15.41 16.17
CA ALA A 585 -7.31 -15.70 16.28
C ALA A 585 -8.15 -15.12 15.11
N TRP A 586 -7.58 -14.19 14.34
CA TRP A 586 -8.32 -13.36 13.38
C TRP A 586 -9.10 -14.15 12.32
N PRO A 587 -8.56 -15.22 11.70
CA PRO A 587 -9.33 -15.99 10.70
C PRO A 587 -10.63 -16.56 11.28
N VAL A 588 -10.58 -17.07 12.52
CA VAL A 588 -11.75 -17.61 13.22
C VAL A 588 -12.73 -16.49 13.57
N ILE A 589 -12.24 -15.35 14.09
CA ILE A 589 -13.08 -14.18 14.39
C ILE A 589 -13.81 -13.71 13.13
N ARG A 590 -13.12 -13.63 11.98
CA ARG A 590 -13.72 -13.24 10.69
C ARG A 590 -14.75 -14.26 10.21
N GLU A 591 -14.49 -15.55 10.36
CA GLU A 591 -15.45 -16.59 10.00
C GLU A 591 -16.73 -16.50 10.84
N ARG A 592 -16.61 -16.34 12.17
CA ARG A 592 -17.76 -16.15 13.06
C ARG A 592 -18.53 -14.88 12.73
N ALA A 593 -17.83 -13.77 12.48
CA ALA A 593 -18.45 -12.51 12.07
C ALA A 593 -19.20 -12.65 10.73
N ALA A 594 -18.63 -13.37 9.76
CA ALA A 594 -19.29 -13.64 8.48
C ALA A 594 -20.56 -14.50 8.64
N SER A 595 -20.56 -15.48 9.54
CA SER A 595 -21.77 -16.25 9.87
C SER A 595 -22.85 -15.36 10.49
N LEU A 596 -22.48 -14.49 11.43
CA LEU A 596 -23.41 -13.52 12.04
C LEU A 596 -24.03 -12.57 10.99
N ALA A 597 -23.22 -12.10 10.03
CA ALA A 597 -23.69 -11.24 8.94
C ALA A 597 -24.55 -11.98 7.90
N GLY A 598 -24.40 -13.30 7.78
CA GLY A 598 -25.21 -14.14 6.88
C GLY A 598 -26.53 -14.60 7.51
N GLU A 599 -26.54 -14.85 8.83
CA GLU A 599 -27.71 -15.27 9.59
C GLU A 599 -28.63 -14.11 9.95
N ASN A 600 -28.08 -12.90 10.08
CA ASN A 600 -28.83 -11.68 10.36
C ASN A 600 -28.49 -10.60 9.32
N GLN A 601 -29.52 -10.03 8.69
CA GLN A 601 -29.45 -8.64 8.26
C GLN A 601 -29.01 -7.84 9.50
N LEU A 602 -27.80 -7.26 9.50
CA LEU A 602 -27.25 -6.40 10.56
C LEU A 602 -28.02 -5.07 10.68
N CYS A 603 -29.35 -5.10 10.58
CA CYS A 603 -30.29 -3.99 10.62
C CYS A 603 -31.51 -4.38 11.45
#